data_AF-X1NIT2-F1
#
_entry.id   AF-X1NIT2-F1
#
_cell.length_a   1.000
_cell.length_b   1.000
_cell.length_c   1.000
_cell.angle_alpha   90.00
_cell.angle_beta   90.00
_cell.angle_gamma   90.00
#
_symmetry.space_group_name_H-M   'P 1'
#
loop_
_entity.id
_entity.type
_entity.pdbx_description
1 polymer ?
#
loop_
_entity_poly.entity_id
_entity_poly.type
_entity_poly.pdbx_seq_one_letter_code
_entity_poly.pdbx_strand_id
1 'polypeptide(L)'
;DVGIMQINWCYHGQRFASPWEALAPATNIRVAETILMENLQRSGSAMKAVAWYHSADPSRGGAYFARFMTHFKQLDPATFTQ
;
A
#
# COMPACT_ATOMS: atom_id res chain seq x y z
N ASP A 1 -0.36 -1.47 11.62
CA ASP A 1 -0.11 -0.46 10.58
C ASP A 1 0.36 0.84 11.20
N VAL A 2 1.11 1.66 10.44
CA VAL A 2 1.66 2.93 10.91
C VAL A 2 1.58 4.04 9.86
N GLY A 3 1.33 5.27 10.32
CA GLY A 3 1.32 6.48 9.50
C GLY A 3 0.19 6.56 8.47
N ILE A 4 0.26 7.56 7.60
CA ILE A 4 -0.83 7.91 6.66
C ILE A 4 -1.04 6.87 5.55
N MET A 5 0.03 6.20 5.11
CA MET A 5 -0.02 5.12 4.11
C MET A 5 -0.28 3.75 4.73
N GLN A 6 -0.57 3.69 6.04
CA GLN A 6 -0.93 2.48 6.78
C GLN A 6 0.03 1.30 6.50
N ILE A 7 1.33 1.57 6.60
CA ILE A 7 2.37 0.57 6.30
C ILE A 7 2.34 -0.53 7.36
N ASN A 8 2.39 -1.78 6.92
CA ASN A 8 2.44 -2.93 7.83
C ASN A 8 3.78 -2.97 8.56
N TRP A 9 3.77 -2.58 9.85
CA TRP A 9 4.97 -2.47 10.69
C TRP A 9 5.73 -3.80 10.84
N CYS A 10 5.02 -4.93 10.93
CA CYS A 10 5.64 -6.24 11.11
C CYS A 10 6.52 -6.63 9.91
N TYR A 11 6.12 -6.24 8.69
CA TYR A 11 6.82 -6.59 7.45
C TYR A 11 7.81 -5.53 6.96
N HIS A 12 7.57 -4.26 7.31
CA HIS A 12 8.30 -3.13 6.74
C HIS A 12 8.90 -2.17 7.77
N GLY A 13 8.77 -2.45 9.07
CA GLY A 13 9.30 -1.60 10.15
C GLY A 13 10.81 -1.37 10.05
N GLN A 14 11.56 -2.35 9.53
CA GLN A 14 13.01 -2.26 9.28
C GLN A 14 13.40 -1.19 8.24
N ARG A 15 12.44 -0.63 7.49
CA ARG A 15 12.67 0.46 6.53
C ARG A 15 12.68 1.84 7.20
N PHE A 16 12.40 1.90 8.51
CA PHE A 16 12.40 3.11 9.31
C PHE A 16 13.47 3.02 10.39
N ALA A 17 14.08 4.15 10.74
CA ALA A 17 14.98 4.26 11.87
C ALA A 17 14.24 4.16 13.22
N SER A 18 12.95 4.52 13.25
CA SER A 18 12.09 4.40 14.43
C SER A 18 10.59 4.45 14.09
N PRO A 19 9.70 4.04 15.02
CA PRO A 19 8.25 4.21 14.83
C PRO A 19 7.83 5.67 14.61
N TRP A 20 8.55 6.63 15.21
CA TRP A 20 8.24 8.05 15.09
C TRP A 20 8.49 8.58 13.69
N GLU A 21 9.55 8.08 13.03
CA GLU A 21 9.85 8.45 11.65
C GLU A 21 8.75 7.98 10.70
N ALA A 22 8.14 6.81 10.97
CA ALA A 22 7.03 6.32 10.18
C ALA A 22 5.75 7.17 10.31
N LEU A 23 5.67 8.08 11.29
CA LEU A 23 4.59 9.06 11.42
C LEU A 23 4.87 10.35 10.65
N ALA A 24 6.11 10.60 10.21
CA ALA A 24 6.44 11.75 9.37
C ALA A 24 5.84 11.56 7.97
N PRO A 25 4.95 12.44 7.48
CA PRO A 25 4.21 12.22 6.23
C PRO A 25 5.12 11.96 5.02
N ALA A 26 6.17 12.77 4.85
CA ALA A 26 7.09 12.64 3.72
C ALA A 26 7.84 11.29 3.74
N THR A 27 8.32 10.86 4.90
CA THR A 27 9.04 9.59 5.03
C THR A 27 8.09 8.41 4.84
N ASN A 28 6.89 8.48 5.41
CA ASN A 28 5.87 7.45 5.27
C ASN A 28 5.49 7.24 3.79
N ILE A 29 5.29 8.32 3.03
CA ILE A 29 5.00 8.25 1.59
C ILE A 29 6.18 7.65 0.81
N ARG A 30 7.42 8.08 1.09
CA ARG A 30 8.61 7.59 0.36
C ARG A 30 8.84 6.09 0.57
N VAL A 31 8.62 5.60 1.80
CA VAL A 31 8.73 4.16 2.08
C VAL A 31 7.59 3.38 1.40
N ALA A 32 6.37 3.91 1.40
CA ALA A 32 5.24 3.32 0.68
C ALA A 32 5.53 3.20 -0.83
N GLU A 33 6.03 4.26 -1.45
CA GLU A 33 6.43 4.29 -2.86
C GLU A 33 7.48 3.22 -3.16
N THR A 34 8.51 3.12 -2.32
CA THR A 34 9.58 2.11 -2.47
C THR A 34 8.99 0.69 -2.46
N ILE A 35 8.10 0.38 -1.52
CA ILE A 35 7.44 -0.94 -1.43
C ILE A 35 6.62 -1.23 -2.70
N LEU A 36 5.84 -0.25 -3.17
CA LEU A 36 5.03 -0.41 -4.39
C LEU A 36 5.90 -0.62 -5.63
N MET A 37 7.00 0.13 -5.76
CA MET A 37 7.93 0.00 -6.87
C MET A 37 8.63 -1.36 -6.88
N GLU A 38 9.08 -1.85 -5.73
CA GLU A 38 9.65 -3.20 -5.61
C GLU A 38 8.62 -4.27 -5.99
N ASN A 39 7.38 -4.15 -5.52
CA ASN A 39 6.33 -5.10 -5.88
C ASN A 39 5.97 -5.03 -7.37
N LEU A 40 5.99 -3.84 -7.97
CA LEU A 40 5.77 -3.65 -9.40
C LEU A 40 6.87 -4.31 -10.22
N GLN A 41 8.14 -4.07 -9.87
CA GLN A 41 9.29 -4.70 -10.53
C GLN A 41 9.22 -6.23 -10.44
N ARG A 42 8.79 -6.78 -9.30
CA ARG A 42 8.66 -8.22 -9.09
C ARG A 42 7.49 -8.85 -9.81
N SER A 43 6.37 -8.14 -9.94
CA SER A 43 5.10 -8.70 -10.44
C SER A 43 4.79 -8.34 -11.89
N GLY A 44 5.41 -7.29 -12.42
CA GLY A 44 5.08 -6.69 -13.73
C GLY A 44 3.66 -6.12 -13.83
N SER A 45 2.93 -6.01 -12.71
CA SER A 45 1.52 -5.63 -12.70
C SER A 45 1.21 -4.69 -11.55
N ALA A 46 0.72 -3.49 -11.86
CA ALA A 46 0.33 -2.51 -10.86
C ALA A 46 -0.74 -3.05 -9.89
N MET A 47 -1.71 -3.82 -10.40
CA MET A 47 -2.74 -4.46 -9.55
C MET A 47 -2.12 -5.45 -8.56
N LYS A 48 -1.18 -6.30 -9.02
CA LYS A 48 -0.47 -7.22 -8.11
C LYS A 48 0.42 -6.46 -7.14
N ALA A 49 1.03 -5.36 -7.56
CA ALA A 49 1.88 -4.54 -6.71
C ALA A 49 1.13 -3.98 -5.50
N VAL A 50 -0.10 -3.50 -5.74
CA VAL A 50 -1.01 -3.02 -4.69
C VAL A 50 -1.52 -4.19 -3.83
N ALA A 51 -1.88 -5.33 -4.43
CA ALA A 51 -2.33 -6.50 -3.67
C ALA A 51 -1.26 -7.01 -2.69
N TRP A 52 0.02 -6.98 -3.09
CA TRP A 52 1.15 -7.42 -2.27
C TRP A 52 1.62 -6.38 -1.24
N TYR A 53 1.18 -5.12 -1.36
CA TYR A 53 1.63 -4.00 -0.53
C TYR A 53 1.40 -4.24 0.97
N HIS A 54 0.27 -4.86 1.33
CA HIS A 54 -0.08 -5.10 2.73
C HIS A 54 0.21 -6.53 3.21
N SER A 55 0.21 -7.49 2.29
CA SER A 55 0.66 -8.87 2.52
C SER A 55 0.97 -9.54 1.18
N ALA A 56 2.18 -10.05 1.00
CA ALA A 56 2.56 -10.85 -0.16
C ALA A 56 1.99 -12.29 -0.13
N ASP A 57 1.29 -12.66 0.94
CA ASP A 57 0.57 -13.94 1.04
C ASP A 57 -0.66 -13.91 0.12
N PRO A 58 -0.73 -14.78 -0.91
CA PRO A 58 -1.85 -14.84 -1.84
C PRO A 58 -3.22 -15.04 -1.15
N SER A 59 -3.25 -15.65 0.03
CA SER A 59 -4.48 -15.88 0.81
C SER A 59 -4.99 -14.64 1.54
N ARG A 60 -4.12 -13.63 1.78
CA ARG A 60 -4.45 -12.42 2.57
C ARG A 60 -4.43 -11.14 1.75
N GLY A 61 -3.65 -11.07 0.66
CA GLY A 61 -3.61 -9.91 -0.24
C GLY A 61 -4.95 -9.60 -0.90
N GLY A 62 -5.81 -10.61 -1.10
CA GLY A 62 -7.12 -10.46 -1.73
C GLY A 62 -8.09 -9.56 -0.96
N ALA A 63 -8.15 -9.67 0.37
CA ALA A 63 -9.06 -8.86 1.19
C ALA A 63 -8.65 -7.38 1.22
N TYR A 64 -7.35 -7.10 1.33
CA TYR A 64 -6.82 -5.75 1.25
C TYR A 64 -7.08 -5.15 -0.15
N PHE A 65 -6.76 -5.89 -1.20
CA PHE A 65 -6.97 -5.45 -2.58
C PHE A 65 -8.45 -5.16 -2.87
N ALA A 66 -9.37 -6.01 -2.39
CA ALA A 66 -10.81 -5.79 -2.54
C ALA A 66 -11.25 -4.47 -1.89
N ARG A 67 -10.79 -4.19 -0.66
CA ARG A 67 -11.07 -2.92 0.03
C ARG A 67 -10.48 -1.73 -0.72
N PHE A 68 -9.24 -1.85 -1.20
CA PHE A 68 -8.60 -0.82 -2.02
C PHE A 68 -9.42 -0.51 -3.28
N MET A 69 -9.85 -1.54 -4.01
CA MET A 69 -10.65 -1.37 -5.23
C MET A 69 -12.02 -0.73 -4.96
N THR A 70 -12.65 -1.01 -3.81
CA THR A 70 -13.89 -0.34 -3.40
C THR A 70 -13.69 1.17 -3.27
N HIS A 71 -12.62 1.59 -2.59
CA HIS A 71 -12.32 3.02 -2.45
C HIS A 71 -11.81 3.65 -3.75
N PHE A 72 -10.99 2.94 -4.52
CA PHE A 72 -10.48 3.44 -5.79
C PHE A 72 -11.60 3.72 -6.80
N LYS A 73 -12.61 2.84 -6.89
CA LYS A 73 -13.79 3.08 -7.74
C LYS A 73 -14.59 4.33 -7.34
N GLN A 74 -14.60 4.69 -6.06
CA GLN A 74 -15.26 5.91 -5.57
C GLN A 74 -14.47 7.17 -5.92
N LEU A 75 -13.19 7.06 -6.25
CA LEU A 75 -12.34 8.17 -6.68
C LEU A 75 -12.33 8.31 -8.21
N ASP A 76 -12.83 7.31 -8.94
CA ASP A 76 -13.00 7.40 -10.38
C ASP A 76 -14.04 8.49 -10.71
N PRO A 77 -13.67 9.57 -11.42
CA PRO A 77 -14.59 10.65 -11.75
C PRO A 77 -15.83 10.18 -12.53
N ALA A 78 -15.78 9.00 -13.18
CA ALA A 78 -16.95 8.39 -13.82
C ALA A 78 -18.06 7.98 -12.83
N THR A 79 -17.74 7.77 -11.54
CA THR A 79 -18.69 7.34 -10.51
C THR A 79 -19.52 8.51 -9.94
N PHE A 80 -19.11 9.76 -10.14
CA PHE A 80 -19.82 10.96 -9.65
C PHE A 80 -20.90 11.50 -10.61
N THR A 81 -21.25 10.76 -11.68
CA THR A 81 -22.24 11.19 -12.69
C THR A 81 -23.53 10.36 -12.65
N GLN A 82 -23.99 9.90 -11.48
CA GLN A 82 -25.36 9.40 -11.31
C GLN A 82 -26.14 10.24 -10.29
#